data_AF-A0A929M4D2-F1
#
_entry.id   AF-A0A929M4D2-F1
#
_cell.length_a   1.000
_cell.length_b   1.000
_cell.length_c   1.000
_cell.angle_alpha   90.00
_cell.angle_beta   90.00
_cell.angle_gamma   90.00
#
_symmetry.space_group_name_H-M   'P 1'
#
loop_
_entity.id
_entity.type
_entity.pdbx_description
1 polymer ?
#
loop_
_entity_poly.entity_id
_entity_poly.type
_entity_poly.pdbx_seq_one_letter_code
_entity_poly.pdbx_strand_id
1 'polypeptide(L)'
;MDFEISIGEYVLSSGELAASVFIDSFVRNISGVLGNKLSLEEDSFSKKFERKKEYPVYTRPKIFKNLEVPEILLSGNHAEIENWKKNNLHK
;
A
#
# COMPACT_ATOMS: atom_id res chain seq x y z
N MET A 1 -25.33 18.39 11.05
CA MET A 1 -24.22 17.57 10.55
C MET A 1 -24.77 16.71 9.46
N ASP A 2 -24.12 16.69 8.30
CA ASP A 2 -24.61 15.91 7.16
C ASP A 2 -24.04 14.47 7.16
N PHE A 3 -22.89 14.24 7.79
CA PHE A 3 -22.23 12.93 7.90
C PHE A 3 -21.48 12.76 9.22
N GLU A 4 -21.39 11.51 9.68
CA GLU A 4 -20.52 11.05 10.76
C GLU A 4 -19.61 9.95 10.21
N ILE A 5 -18.31 10.02 10.54
CA ILE A 5 -17.30 9.10 10.01
C ILE A 5 -16.46 8.59 11.18
N SER A 6 -16.28 7.27 11.26
CA SER A 6 -15.31 6.63 12.15
C SER A 6 -14.12 6.11 11.34
N ILE A 7 -12.92 6.19 11.92
CA ILE A 7 -11.69 5.61 11.36
C ILE A 7 -11.35 4.22 11.93
N GLY A 8 -12.22 3.65 12.78
CA GLY A 8 -12.09 2.29 13.27
C GLY A 8 -12.88 2.01 14.56
N GLU A 9 -12.88 0.75 15.00
CA GLU A 9 -13.59 0.30 16.19
C GLU A 9 -12.77 0.51 17.47
N TYR A 10 -12.52 1.77 17.82
CA TYR A 10 -11.82 2.17 19.04
C TYR A 10 -12.18 3.62 19.42
N VAL A 11 -11.85 4.02 20.65
CA VAL A 11 -12.16 5.37 21.18
C VAL A 11 -10.89 6.21 21.23
N LEU A 12 -11.00 7.46 20.76
CA LEU A 12 -9.95 8.49 20.88
C LEU A 12 -10.37 9.55 21.90
N SER A 13 -9.40 10.26 22.49
CA SER A 13 -9.67 11.38 23.39
C SER A 13 -10.35 12.55 22.69
N SER A 14 -10.10 12.72 21.39
CA SER A 14 -10.56 13.84 20.59
C SER A 14 -10.50 13.52 19.08
N GLY A 15 -11.12 14.36 18.24
CA GLY A 15 -11.34 14.09 16.81
C GLY A 15 -10.21 14.51 15.86
N GLU A 16 -9.18 15.21 16.32
CA GLU A 16 -8.14 15.81 15.47
C GLU A 16 -7.32 14.74 14.73
N LEU A 17 -7.03 13.60 15.38
CA LEU A 17 -6.34 12.48 14.74
C LEU A 17 -7.23 11.85 13.66
N ALA A 18 -8.53 11.66 13.94
CA ALA A 18 -9.47 11.14 12.95
C ALA A 18 -9.60 12.06 11.74
N ALA A 19 -9.70 13.37 11.97
CA ALA A 19 -9.72 14.38 10.92
C ALA A 19 -8.42 14.37 10.09
N SER A 20 -7.26 14.27 10.74
CA SER A 20 -5.96 14.25 10.05
C SER A 20 -5.79 13.00 9.18
N VAL A 21 -6.18 11.83 9.69
CA VAL A 21 -6.18 10.57 8.92
C VAL A 21 -7.11 10.67 7.71
N PHE A 22 -8.30 11.23 7.89
CA PHE A 22 -9.26 11.43 6.80
C PHE A 22 -8.68 12.37 5.72
N ILE A 23 -8.15 13.53 6.12
CA ILE A 23 -7.54 14.50 5.20
C ILE A 23 -6.37 13.87 4.44
N ASP A 24 -5.45 13.18 5.13
CA ASP A 24 -4.31 12.51 4.50
C ASP A 24 -4.77 11.48 3.45
N SER A 25 -5.74 10.64 3.81
CA SER A 25 -6.27 9.63 2.89
C SER A 25 -6.92 10.23 1.63
N PHE A 26 -7.54 11.40 1.75
CA PHE A 26 -8.22 12.06 0.64
C PHE A 26 -7.26 12.87 -0.23
N VAL A 27 -6.37 13.66 0.37
CA VAL A 27 -5.44 14.56 -0.34
C VAL A 27 -4.50 13.78 -1.26
N ARG A 28 -4.09 12.56 -0.90
CA ARG A 28 -3.28 11.68 -1.76
C ARG A 28 -3.92 11.37 -3.12
N ASN A 29 -5.25 11.43 -3.22
CA ASN A 29 -5.98 11.19 -4.46
C ASN A 29 -6.05 12.44 -5.38
N ILE A 30 -5.59 13.60 -4.90
CA ILE A 30 -5.56 14.83 -5.69
C ILE A 30 -4.38 14.80 -6.67
N SER A 31 -4.65 15.07 -7.95
CA SER A 31 -3.63 15.11 -9.00
C SER A 31 -2.51 16.09 -8.65
N GLY A 32 -1.27 15.63 -8.73
CA GLY A 32 -0.07 16.44 -8.47
C GLY A 32 0.46 16.35 -7.03
N VAL A 33 -0.28 15.74 -6.10
CA VAL A 33 0.21 15.52 -4.72
C VAL A 33 1.23 14.38 -4.68
N LEU A 34 0.93 13.27 -5.34
CA LEU A 34 1.85 12.13 -5.42
C LEU A 34 2.77 12.27 -6.63
N GLY A 35 4.08 12.11 -6.39
CA GLY A 35 5.08 12.18 -7.45
C GLY A 35 4.96 11.04 -8.47
N ASN A 36 4.69 9.81 -8.01
CA ASN A 36 4.46 8.65 -8.86
C ASN A 36 2.97 8.29 -8.90
N LYS A 37 2.34 8.38 -10.07
CA LYS A 37 0.92 8.03 -10.27
C LYS A 37 0.63 6.55 -10.00
N LEU A 38 1.61 5.66 -10.24
CA LEU A 38 1.45 4.23 -10.01
C LEU A 38 1.32 3.89 -8.52
N SER A 39 1.78 4.76 -7.62
CA SER A 39 1.71 4.50 -6.17
C SER A 39 0.27 4.31 -5.69
N LEU A 40 -0.71 5.07 -6.19
CA LEU A 40 -2.12 4.86 -5.81
C LEU A 40 -2.68 3.53 -6.28
N GLU A 41 -2.23 3.07 -7.45
CA GLU A 41 -2.70 1.81 -8.01
C GLU A 41 -2.04 0.61 -7.34
N GLU A 42 -0.80 0.77 -6.86
CA GLU A 42 -0.03 -0.28 -6.18
C GLU A 42 -0.10 -0.22 -4.65
N ASP A 43 -0.96 0.63 -4.08
CA ASP A 43 -1.27 0.61 -2.65
C ASP A 43 -2.20 -0.56 -2.30
N SER A 44 -2.08 -1.02 -1.07
CA SER A 44 -3.06 -1.90 -0.43
C SER A 44 -4.48 -1.32 -0.52
N PHE A 45 -5.45 -2.21 -0.68
CA PHE A 45 -6.88 -1.90 -0.88
C PHE A 45 -7.19 -1.12 -2.16
N SER A 46 -6.25 -0.99 -3.11
CA SER A 46 -6.54 -0.41 -4.42
C SER A 46 -7.47 -1.29 -5.26
N LYS A 47 -8.01 -0.73 -6.35
CA LYS A 47 -8.80 -1.51 -7.32
C LYS A 47 -7.94 -2.54 -8.06
N LYS A 48 -6.66 -2.25 -8.30
CA LYS A 48 -5.71 -3.14 -9.00
C LYS A 48 -5.53 -4.46 -8.26
N PHE A 49 -5.58 -4.43 -6.93
CA PHE A 49 -5.45 -5.61 -6.08
C PHE A 49 -6.79 -6.11 -5.54
N GLU A 50 -7.91 -5.77 -6.17
CA GLU A 50 -9.24 -6.25 -5.77
C GLU A 50 -9.56 -5.98 -4.29
N ARG A 51 -9.13 -4.83 -3.77
CA ARG A 51 -9.26 -4.45 -2.36
C ARG A 51 -8.52 -5.36 -1.37
N LYS A 52 -7.49 -6.09 -1.81
CA LYS A 52 -6.58 -6.87 -0.97
C LYS A 52 -5.34 -6.06 -0.59
N LYS A 53 -4.56 -6.56 0.35
CA LYS A 53 -3.25 -6.02 0.72
C LYS A 53 -2.25 -6.28 -0.41
N GLU A 54 -1.30 -5.36 -0.58
CA GLU A 54 -0.25 -5.47 -1.59
C GLU A 54 0.71 -6.65 -1.34
N TYR A 55 1.66 -6.84 -2.24
CA TYR A 55 2.69 -7.87 -2.17
C TYR A 55 3.86 -7.43 -1.26
N PRO A 56 4.66 -8.37 -0.71
CA PRO A 56 5.80 -8.01 0.11
C PRO A 56 6.87 -7.28 -0.71
N VAL A 57 7.40 -6.20 -0.13
CA VAL A 57 8.41 -5.33 -0.75
C VAL A 57 9.78 -5.61 -0.16
N TYR A 58 10.77 -5.70 -1.03
CA TYR A 58 12.16 -5.96 -0.66
C TYR A 58 13.06 -4.80 -1.11
N THR A 59 14.10 -4.55 -0.33
CA THR A 59 15.16 -3.60 -0.66
C THR A 59 16.52 -4.19 -0.27
N ARG A 60 17.60 -3.48 -0.57
CA ARG A 60 18.96 -3.92 -0.24
C ARG A 60 19.12 -4.06 1.28
N PRO A 61 19.96 -5.01 1.76
CA PRO A 61 20.79 -5.96 1.00
C PRO A 61 20.05 -7.23 0.56
N LYS A 62 20.65 -8.04 -0.34
CA LYS A 62 20.05 -9.29 -0.87
C LYS A 62 19.73 -10.32 0.23
N ILE A 63 20.55 -10.38 1.28
CA ILE A 63 20.34 -11.27 2.42
C ILE A 63 20.36 -10.42 3.68
N PHE A 64 19.27 -10.47 4.45
CA PHE A 64 19.15 -9.75 5.72
C PHE A 64 18.69 -10.73 6.80
N LYS A 65 19.49 -10.92 7.85
CA LYS A 65 19.20 -11.86 8.95
C LYS A 65 18.82 -13.28 8.47
N ASN A 66 19.58 -13.81 7.50
CA ASN A 66 19.33 -15.11 6.85
C ASN A 66 18.01 -15.20 6.06
N LEU A 67 17.34 -14.07 5.79
CA LEU A 67 16.22 -13.98 4.86
C LEU A 67 16.74 -13.50 3.51
N GLU A 68 16.48 -14.26 2.46
CA GLU A 68 16.91 -13.93 1.10
C GLU A 68 15.78 -13.28 0.30
N VAL A 69 16.13 -12.29 -0.53
CA VAL A 69 15.21 -11.76 -1.54
C VAL A 69 14.92 -12.86 -2.57
N PRO A 70 13.64 -13.13 -2.90
CA PRO A 70 13.27 -14.11 -3.92
C PRO A 70 14.03 -13.89 -5.23
N GLU A 71 14.62 -14.94 -5.79
CA GLU A 71 15.47 -14.83 -7.00
C GLU A 71 14.74 -14.20 -8.18
N ILE A 72 13.42 -14.45 -8.29
CA ILE A 72 12.58 -13.87 -9.34
C ILE A 72 12.54 -12.32 -9.29
N LEU A 73 12.68 -11.73 -8.10
CA LEU A 73 12.75 -10.28 -7.94
C LEU A 73 14.12 -9.70 -8.35
N LEU A 74 15.12 -10.56 -8.55
CA LEU A 74 16.47 -10.21 -8.97
C LEU A 74 16.72 -10.52 -10.46
N SER A 75 15.78 -11.19 -11.14
CA SER A 75 15.96 -11.65 -12.52
C SER A 75 15.93 -10.54 -13.55
N GLY A 76 15.37 -9.37 -13.21
CA GLY A 76 15.09 -8.29 -14.17
C GLY A 76 13.95 -8.60 -15.16
N ASN A 77 13.32 -9.77 -15.07
CA ASN A 77 12.20 -10.15 -15.92
C ASN A 77 10.91 -9.51 -15.39
N HIS A 78 10.53 -8.37 -15.96
CA HIS A 78 9.40 -7.58 -15.49
C HIS A 78 8.08 -8.36 -15.54
N ALA A 79 7.87 -9.20 -16.56
CA ALA A 79 6.65 -9.98 -16.71
C ALA A 79 6.52 -11.06 -15.61
N GLU A 80 7.63 -11.75 -15.29
CA GLU A 80 7.64 -12.73 -14.21
C GLU A 80 7.51 -12.08 -12.83
N ILE A 81 8.14 -10.92 -12.64
CA ILE A 81 8.00 -10.13 -11.41
C ILE A 81 6.54 -9.70 -11.21
N GLU A 82 5.86 -9.22 -12.24
CA GLU A 82 4.44 -8.87 -12.14
C GLU A 82 3.55 -10.08 -11.81
N ASN A 83 3.83 -11.23 -12.43
CA ASN A 83 3.11 -12.47 -12.11
C ASN A 83 3.36 -12.89 -10.65
N TRP A 84 4.60 -12.80 -10.18
CA TRP A 84 4.94 -13.07 -8.79
C TRP A 84 4.21 -12.12 -7.83
N LYS A 85 4.17 -10.82 -8.12
CA LYS A 85 3.45 -9.81 -7.31
C LYS A 85 1.96 -10.15 -7.18
N LYS A 86 1.29 -10.53 -8.28
CA LYS A 86 -0.13 -10.93 -8.27
C LYS A 86 -0.39 -12.19 -7.46
N ASN A 87 0.52 -13.16 -7.51
CA ASN A 87 0.38 -14.44 -6.79
C ASN A 87 0.78 -14.37 -5.32
N ASN A 88 1.44 -13.29 -4.88
CA ASN A 88 1.92 -13.09 -3.51
C ASN A 88 1.28 -11.87 -2.82
N LEU A 89 0.07 -11.48 -3.23
CA LEU A 89 -0.73 -10.55 -2.45
C LEU A 89 -0.98 -11.13 -1.06
N HIS A 90 -0.85 -10.30 -0.02
CA HIS A 90 -1.13 -10.75 1.34
C HIS A 90 -2.62 -11.14 1.47
N LYS A 91 -2.87 -12.24 2.19
CA LYS A 91 -4.22 -12.69 2.54
C LYS A 91 -4.92 -11.71 3.50
#